data_AF-A0A5K0VEP9-F1
#
_entry.id   AF-A0A5K0VEP9-F1
#
_cell.length_a   1.000
_cell.length_b   1.000
_cell.length_c   1.000
_cell.angle_alpha   90.00
_cell.angle_beta   90.00
_cell.angle_gamma   90.00
#
_symmetry.space_group_name_H-M   'P 1'
#
loop_
_entity.id
_entity.type
_entity.pdbx_description
1 polymer ?
#
loop_
_entity_poly.entity_id
_entity_poly.type
_entity_poly.pdbx_seq_one_letter_code
_entity_poly.pdbx_strand_id
1 'polypeptide(L)'
;MMHSMTSTKRPFTSTQFGCLALSLLLLASTFIYIYSSFLSGFSTKFPNNPQILSKYRDSHFRQPSNATNNKIHILSCDYQRGKWVYDPDRVPRYGKDCPFHRSAWNCIKNGREDMDRINSWRWVPWDCNLPGINPEDFLNLMKDRRIGFIGDSLNENFLVALLCTLHVADRGAKKWKRKGAWRGGYFPKYNVTVGYHRAVLLARY
;
A
#
# COMPACT_ATOMS: atom_id res chain seq x y z
N MET A 1 -49.97 19.08 61.07
CA MET A 1 -50.44 19.28 59.68
C MET A 1 -49.35 18.77 58.74
N MET A 2 -49.46 17.52 58.26
CA MET A 2 -48.60 16.96 57.23
C MET A 2 -49.41 16.91 55.93
N HIS A 3 -49.02 17.72 54.93
CA HIS A 3 -49.54 17.59 53.58
C HIS A 3 -48.78 16.45 52.88
N SER A 4 -49.47 15.33 52.68
CA SER A 4 -49.01 14.25 51.79
C SER A 4 -49.33 14.65 50.34
N MET A 5 -48.30 14.92 49.54
CA MET A 5 -48.43 15.06 48.09
C MET A 5 -48.45 13.66 47.45
N THR A 6 -49.62 13.20 47.04
CA THR A 6 -49.77 11.98 46.24
C THR A 6 -49.49 12.27 44.77
N SER A 7 -48.30 11.87 44.31
CA SER A 7 -47.92 11.88 42.89
C SER A 7 -48.73 10.84 42.11
N THR A 8 -49.71 11.29 41.35
CA THR A 8 -50.49 10.48 40.41
C THR A 8 -49.62 10.12 39.20
N LYS A 9 -49.05 8.91 39.17
CA LYS A 9 -48.41 8.36 37.96
C LYS A 9 -49.52 8.03 36.95
N ARG A 10 -49.63 8.82 35.86
CA ARG A 10 -50.55 8.51 34.76
C ARG A 10 -50.07 7.22 34.06
N PRO A 11 -50.95 6.24 33.82
CA PRO A 11 -50.59 5.04 33.08
C PRO A 11 -50.29 5.42 31.62
N PHE A 12 -49.11 5.02 31.15
CA PHE A 12 -48.69 5.18 29.78
C PHE A 12 -49.58 4.29 28.90
N THR A 13 -50.30 4.88 27.95
CA THR A 13 -51.31 4.18 27.16
C THR A 13 -50.65 3.38 26.03
N SER A 14 -51.28 2.28 25.58
CA SER A 14 -50.80 1.41 24.49
C SER A 14 -50.39 2.20 23.21
N THR A 15 -51.10 3.30 22.93
CA THR A 15 -50.82 4.22 21.82
C THR A 15 -49.47 4.93 21.96
N GLN A 16 -49.01 5.24 23.17
CA GLN A 16 -47.70 5.85 23.39
C GLN A 16 -46.55 4.86 23.18
N PHE A 17 -46.74 3.57 23.50
CA PHE A 17 -45.76 2.52 23.18
C PHE A 17 -45.62 2.30 21.67
N GLY A 18 -46.74 2.33 20.94
CA GLY A 18 -46.74 2.25 19.48
C GLY A 18 -45.98 3.41 18.82
N CYS A 19 -46.21 4.64 19.28
CA CYS A 19 -45.50 5.82 18.78
C CYS A 19 -43.99 5.78 19.06
N LEU A 20 -43.59 5.35 20.26
CA LEU A 20 -42.16 5.20 20.59
C LEU A 20 -41.49 4.12 19.73
N ALA A 21 -42.14 2.97 19.55
CA ALA A 21 -41.62 1.91 18.70
C ALA A 21 -41.47 2.36 17.23
N LEU A 22 -42.47 3.05 16.67
CA LEU A 22 -42.41 3.63 15.32
C LEU A 22 -41.29 4.67 15.19
N SER A 23 -41.13 5.55 16.18
CA SER A 23 -40.05 6.55 16.16
C SER A 23 -38.65 5.92 16.19
N LEU A 24 -38.47 4.84 16.98
CA LEU A 24 -37.21 4.11 17.05
C LEU A 24 -36.90 3.36 15.75
N LEU A 25 -37.92 2.79 15.09
CA LEU A 25 -37.75 2.13 13.79
C LEU A 25 -37.38 3.12 12.69
N LEU A 26 -37.94 4.33 12.69
CA LEU A 26 -37.59 5.40 11.75
C LEU A 26 -36.17 5.94 11.99
N LEU A 27 -35.74 6.04 13.25
CA LEU A 27 -34.35 6.42 13.56
C LEU A 27 -33.37 5.32 13.15
N ALA A 28 -33.69 4.05 13.39
CA ALA A 28 -32.85 2.94 12.97
C ALA A 28 -32.72 2.85 11.43
N SER A 29 -33.81 3.04 10.69
CA SER A 29 -33.79 2.98 9.23
C SER A 29 -33.00 4.15 8.61
N THR A 30 -33.12 5.36 9.16
CA THR A 30 -32.32 6.51 8.73
C THR A 30 -30.84 6.35 9.04
N PHE A 31 -30.48 5.81 10.21
CA PHE A 31 -29.08 5.47 10.53
C PHE A 31 -28.51 4.41 9.58
N ILE A 32 -29.28 3.36 9.27
CA ILE A 32 -28.87 2.32 8.31
C ILE A 32 -28.69 2.92 6.90
N TYR A 33 -29.59 3.81 6.48
CA TYR A 33 -29.50 4.49 5.18
C TYR A 33 -28.28 5.42 5.09
N ILE A 34 -28.00 6.20 6.14
CA ILE A 34 -26.80 7.06 6.20
C ILE A 34 -25.53 6.20 6.18
N TYR A 35 -25.49 5.10 6.94
CA TYR A 35 -24.34 4.19 6.98
C TYR A 35 -24.10 3.50 5.64
N SER A 36 -25.15 3.05 4.94
CA SER A 36 -25.02 2.43 3.61
C SER A 36 -24.60 3.45 2.53
N SER A 37 -25.09 4.68 2.63
CA SER A 37 -24.65 5.81 1.78
C SER A 37 -23.18 6.17 2.02
N PHE A 38 -22.73 6.09 3.27
CA PHE A 38 -21.35 6.38 3.65
C PHE A 38 -20.38 5.24 3.26
N LEU A 39 -20.80 3.97 3.38
CA LEU A 39 -20.01 2.82 2.93
C LEU A 39 -19.87 2.75 1.42
N SER A 40 -20.92 3.12 0.66
CA SER A 40 -20.83 3.20 -0.80
C SER A 40 -19.93 4.35 -1.26
N GLY A 41 -19.72 5.38 -0.43
CA GLY A 41 -18.69 6.40 -0.61
C GLY A 41 -17.25 5.93 -0.31
N PHE A 42 -17.08 4.87 0.48
CA PHE A 42 -15.79 4.25 0.79
C PHE A 42 -15.51 3.02 -0.10
N SER A 43 -15.91 3.06 -1.36
CA SER A 43 -15.26 2.22 -2.35
C SER A 43 -13.81 2.71 -2.46
N THR A 44 -12.85 1.88 -2.07
CA THR A 44 -11.47 2.06 -2.51
C THR A 44 -11.45 1.88 -4.03
N LYS A 45 -11.91 2.89 -4.76
CA LYS A 45 -11.52 3.09 -6.13
C LYS A 45 -10.01 3.28 -6.04
N PHE A 46 -9.28 2.19 -6.28
CA PHE A 46 -8.04 2.33 -7.04
C PHE A 46 -8.38 3.30 -8.16
N PRO A 47 -7.61 4.38 -8.37
CA PRO A 47 -7.79 5.19 -9.55
C PRO A 47 -7.44 4.29 -10.74
N ASN A 48 -8.41 3.49 -11.19
CA ASN A 48 -8.47 2.93 -12.52
C ASN A 48 -8.84 4.09 -13.45
N ASN A 49 -8.12 5.21 -13.36
CA ASN A 49 -8.15 6.20 -14.40
C ASN A 49 -7.19 5.68 -15.47
N PRO A 50 -7.70 5.06 -16.56
CA PRO A 50 -6.83 4.57 -17.63
C PRO A 50 -5.93 5.69 -18.18
N GLN A 51 -6.29 6.97 -18.02
CA GLN A 51 -5.44 8.08 -18.42
C GLN A 51 -4.25 8.33 -17.48
N ILE A 52 -4.30 7.99 -16.19
CA ILE A 52 -3.12 8.13 -15.30
C ILE A 52 -2.17 6.96 -15.56
N LEU A 53 -2.70 5.75 -15.74
CA LEU A 53 -1.90 4.58 -16.09
C LEU A 53 -1.33 4.68 -17.52
N SER A 54 -2.08 5.26 -18.47
CA SER A 54 -1.57 5.56 -19.82
C SER A 54 -0.57 6.68 -19.78
N LYS A 55 -0.79 7.77 -19.03
CA LYS A 55 0.18 8.87 -18.93
C LYS A 55 1.48 8.44 -18.22
N TYR A 56 1.41 7.52 -17.26
CA TYR A 56 2.60 6.87 -16.68
C TYR A 56 3.27 5.93 -17.69
N ARG A 57 2.50 5.19 -18.49
CA ARG A 57 2.99 4.33 -19.59
C ARG A 57 3.65 5.13 -20.71
N ASP A 58 3.07 6.24 -21.12
CA ASP A 58 3.49 7.12 -22.21
C ASP A 58 4.71 7.97 -21.83
N SER A 59 4.87 8.30 -20.54
CA SER A 59 6.04 9.03 -20.05
C SER A 59 7.29 8.15 -19.89
N HIS A 60 7.14 6.84 -19.64
CA HIS A 60 8.26 5.91 -19.45
C HIS A 60 8.61 5.03 -20.66
N PHE A 61 7.72 4.88 -21.65
CA PHE A 61 8.01 4.20 -22.93
C PHE A 61 8.03 5.21 -24.09
N ARG A 62 9.09 6.02 -24.20
CA ARG A 62 9.44 6.63 -25.51
C ARG A 62 10.15 5.57 -26.34
N GLN A 63 9.42 4.85 -27.19
CA GLN A 63 10.02 4.27 -28.39
C GLN A 63 9.97 5.30 -29.53
N PRO A 64 10.98 5.34 -30.43
CA PRO A 64 10.92 6.19 -31.61
C PRO A 64 9.84 5.67 -32.55
N SER A 65 8.81 6.48 -32.78
CA SER A 65 7.71 6.19 -33.69
C SER A 65 8.11 6.53 -35.13
N ASN A 66 8.66 5.56 -35.86
CA ASN A 66 8.52 5.54 -37.32
C ASN A 66 7.26 4.73 -37.64
N ALA A 67 6.14 5.43 -37.77
CA ALA A 67 4.83 4.84 -38.01
C ALA A 67 4.70 4.38 -39.47
N THR A 68 4.71 3.08 -39.70
CA THR A 68 3.96 2.45 -40.79
C THR A 68 2.77 1.70 -40.19
N ASN A 69 1.57 1.98 -40.71
CA ASN A 69 0.27 1.43 -40.32
C ASN A 69 0.19 -0.09 -40.44
N ASN A 70 0.82 -0.82 -39.51
CA ASN A 70 0.46 -2.18 -39.18
C ASN A 70 -0.04 -2.16 -37.74
N LYS A 71 -1.17 -2.84 -37.46
CA LYS A 71 -1.65 -3.10 -36.10
C LYS A 71 -0.49 -3.68 -35.30
N ILE A 72 0.22 -2.83 -34.55
CA ILE A 72 1.25 -3.25 -33.61
C ILE A 72 0.48 -4.01 -32.53
N HIS A 73 0.51 -5.34 -32.61
CA HIS A 73 0.45 -6.13 -31.40
C HIS A 73 1.56 -5.56 -30.52
N ILE A 74 1.20 -4.71 -29.56
CA ILE A 74 2.11 -4.29 -28.49
C ILE A 74 2.45 -5.61 -27.82
N LEU A 75 3.60 -6.20 -28.18
CA LEU A 75 4.10 -7.38 -27.52
C LEU A 75 4.18 -7.00 -26.05
N SER A 76 3.29 -7.58 -25.25
CA SER A 76 3.34 -7.42 -23.80
C SER A 76 4.71 -7.92 -23.37
N CYS A 77 5.53 -7.06 -22.79
CA CYS A 77 6.84 -7.52 -22.33
C CYS A 77 6.67 -8.52 -21.18
N ASP A 78 7.21 -9.72 -21.36
CA ASP A 78 7.32 -10.70 -20.29
C ASP A 78 8.57 -10.44 -19.45
N TYR A 79 8.40 -9.75 -18.33
CA TYR A 79 9.49 -9.45 -17.40
C TYR A 79 10.06 -10.68 -16.69
N GLN A 80 9.39 -11.83 -16.76
CA GLN A 80 9.84 -13.08 -16.14
C GLN A 80 10.89 -13.81 -16.98
N ARG A 81 10.95 -13.51 -18.28
CA ARG A 81 11.88 -14.11 -19.25
C ARG A 81 13.05 -13.17 -19.54
N GLY A 82 14.25 -13.62 -19.23
CA GLY A 82 15.44 -12.77 -19.32
C GLY A 82 16.69 -13.48 -18.85
N LYS A 83 17.72 -12.68 -18.54
CA LYS A 83 19.00 -13.16 -18.02
C LYS A 83 19.58 -12.20 -17.00
N TRP A 84 20.40 -12.74 -16.11
CA TRP A 84 21.27 -11.95 -15.26
C TRP A 84 22.47 -11.45 -16.06
N VAL A 85 22.74 -10.15 -15.98
CA VAL A 85 23.88 -9.49 -16.62
C VAL A 85 24.70 -8.80 -15.53
N TYR A 86 26.01 -8.97 -15.60
CA TYR A 86 26.97 -8.26 -14.76
C TYR A 86 27.16 -6.84 -15.30
N ASP A 87 26.99 -5.85 -14.44
CA ASP A 87 27.05 -4.43 -14.76
C ASP A 87 27.97 -3.73 -13.74
N PRO A 88 29.27 -3.55 -14.05
CA PRO A 88 30.26 -3.04 -13.08
C PRO A 88 30.00 -1.59 -12.67
N ASP A 89 29.28 -0.83 -13.49
CA ASP A 89 28.95 0.58 -13.23
C ASP A 89 27.67 0.72 -12.39
N ARG A 90 27.02 -0.40 -12.04
CA ARG A 90 25.76 -0.40 -11.30
C ARG A 90 25.96 0.00 -9.84
N VAL A 91 25.38 1.13 -9.47
CA VAL A 91 25.30 1.57 -8.07
C VAL A 91 24.10 0.90 -7.37
N PRO A 92 24.28 0.31 -6.17
CA PRO A 92 23.17 -0.21 -5.37
C PRO A 92 22.11 0.86 -5.06
N ARG A 93 20.83 0.48 -5.10
CA ARG A 93 19.71 1.42 -4.83
C ARG A 93 19.66 1.91 -3.38
N TYR A 94 20.23 1.16 -2.46
CA TYR A 94 20.33 1.52 -1.06
C TYR A 94 21.61 0.94 -0.45
N GLY A 95 22.16 1.64 0.54
CA GLY A 95 23.36 1.24 1.25
C GLY A 95 23.09 0.57 2.60
N LYS A 96 24.18 0.31 3.33
CA LYS A 96 24.17 -0.31 4.67
C LYS A 96 23.40 0.49 5.72
N ASP A 97 23.28 1.81 5.54
CA ASP A 97 22.71 2.73 6.52
C ASP A 97 21.19 2.84 6.46
N CYS A 98 20.52 2.04 5.63
CA CYS A 98 19.06 2.02 5.59
C CYS A 98 18.46 1.63 6.96
N PRO A 99 17.56 2.46 7.55
CA PRO A 99 17.02 2.21 8.87
C PRO A 99 16.06 1.01 8.93
N PHE A 100 15.51 0.59 7.79
CA PHE A 100 14.58 -0.55 7.69
C PHE A 100 15.28 -1.90 7.67
N HIS A 101 16.60 -1.92 7.43
CA HIS A 101 17.37 -3.16 7.38
C HIS A 101 17.44 -3.83 8.76
N ARG A 102 17.17 -5.14 8.82
CA ARG A 102 17.47 -5.92 10.03
C ARG A 102 18.97 -6.13 10.15
N SER A 103 19.53 -5.93 11.35
CA SER A 103 20.97 -6.10 11.59
C SER A 103 21.44 -7.52 11.26
N ALA A 104 20.64 -8.54 11.61
CA ALA A 104 21.01 -9.94 11.39
C ALA A 104 21.27 -10.29 9.92
N TRP A 105 20.67 -9.56 8.97
CA TRP A 105 20.75 -9.88 7.53
C TRP A 105 21.38 -8.74 6.70
N ASN A 106 21.95 -7.71 7.34
CA ASN A 106 22.62 -6.61 6.64
C ASN A 106 24.05 -7.04 6.26
N CYS A 107 24.17 -7.73 5.13
CA CYS A 107 25.45 -8.30 4.66
C CYS A 107 26.56 -7.24 4.55
N ILE A 108 26.26 -6.05 4.03
CA ILE A 108 27.25 -4.96 3.87
C ILE A 108 27.72 -4.48 5.25
N LYS A 109 26.79 -4.26 6.19
CA LYS A 109 27.13 -3.85 7.56
C LYS A 109 27.89 -4.94 8.32
N ASN A 110 27.58 -6.20 8.04
CA ASN A 110 28.17 -7.36 8.71
C ASN A 110 29.51 -7.80 8.08
N GLY A 111 30.06 -7.04 7.13
CA GLY A 111 31.40 -7.29 6.57
C GLY A 111 31.46 -8.45 5.58
N ARG A 112 30.36 -8.79 4.89
CA ARG A 112 30.40 -9.78 3.81
C ARG A 112 31.28 -9.27 2.67
N GLU A 113 32.24 -10.09 2.24
CA GLU A 113 33.12 -9.82 1.10
C GLU A 113 32.34 -9.89 -0.23
N ASP A 114 32.95 -9.39 -1.31
CA ASP A 114 32.40 -9.42 -2.68
C ASP A 114 31.04 -8.72 -2.89
N MET A 115 30.59 -7.89 -1.95
CA MET A 115 29.27 -7.26 -2.05
C MET A 115 29.14 -6.32 -3.25
N ASP A 116 30.22 -5.66 -3.68
CA ASP A 116 30.20 -4.81 -4.87
C ASP A 116 29.93 -5.64 -6.13
N ARG A 117 30.61 -6.78 -6.28
CA ARG A 117 30.38 -7.72 -7.38
C ARG A 117 28.97 -8.31 -7.34
N ILE A 118 28.48 -8.70 -6.15
CA ILE A 118 27.13 -9.25 -5.97
C ILE A 118 26.07 -8.20 -6.34
N ASN A 119 26.24 -6.95 -5.90
CA ASN A 119 25.30 -5.87 -6.18
C ASN A 119 25.38 -5.36 -7.63
N SER A 120 26.42 -5.72 -8.38
CA SER A 120 26.58 -5.36 -9.80
C SER A 120 25.70 -6.18 -10.75
N TRP A 121 25.08 -7.26 -10.27
CA TRP A 121 24.17 -8.05 -11.11
C TRP A 121 22.81 -7.39 -11.28
N ARG A 122 22.27 -7.41 -12.50
CA ARG A 122 20.91 -6.98 -12.80
C ARG A 122 20.18 -7.95 -13.72
N TRP A 123 18.87 -8.04 -13.53
CA TRP A 123 17.98 -8.78 -14.39
C TRP A 123 17.64 -7.96 -15.65
N VAL A 124 17.72 -8.59 -16.82
CA VAL A 124 17.43 -7.98 -18.12
C VAL A 124 16.44 -8.86 -18.87
N PRO A 125 15.19 -8.40 -19.10
CA PRO A 125 14.23 -9.11 -19.94
C PRO A 125 14.73 -9.21 -21.39
N TRP A 126 14.27 -10.21 -22.15
CA TRP A 126 14.71 -10.39 -23.54
C TRP A 126 14.11 -9.37 -24.50
N ASP A 127 12.81 -9.12 -24.37
CA ASP A 127 12.05 -8.40 -25.39
C ASP A 127 11.82 -6.92 -25.06
N CYS A 128 12.32 -6.45 -23.91
CA CYS A 128 12.16 -5.05 -23.51
C CYS A 128 13.16 -4.59 -22.43
N ASN A 129 13.12 -3.29 -22.17
CA ASN A 129 13.83 -2.68 -21.06
C ASN A 129 12.97 -2.72 -19.78
N LEU A 130 13.57 -3.14 -18.65
CA LEU A 130 12.95 -3.05 -17.33
C LEU A 130 13.43 -1.77 -16.64
N PRO A 131 12.60 -0.70 -16.58
CA PRO A 131 13.00 0.51 -15.88
C PRO A 131 13.20 0.23 -14.39
N GLY A 132 14.26 0.79 -13.83
CA GLY A 132 14.47 0.75 -12.39
C GLY A 132 13.39 1.56 -11.66
N ILE A 133 13.11 1.20 -10.42
CA ILE A 133 12.20 1.97 -9.56
C ILE A 133 12.77 3.37 -9.36
N ASN A 134 12.02 4.41 -9.72
CA ASN A 134 12.24 5.77 -9.24
C ASN A 134 11.49 5.94 -7.89
N PRO A 135 12.22 6.12 -6.77
CA PRO A 135 11.61 6.28 -5.45
C PRO A 135 10.63 7.44 -5.35
N GLU A 136 10.91 8.58 -6.00
CA GLU A 136 10.07 9.77 -5.95
C GLU A 136 8.77 9.56 -6.73
N ASP A 137 8.87 9.03 -7.95
CA ASP A 137 7.69 8.75 -8.78
C ASP A 137 6.78 7.75 -8.09
N PHE A 138 7.35 6.70 -7.49
CA PHE A 138 6.59 5.71 -6.72
C PHE A 138 5.86 6.36 -5.54
N LEU A 139 6.56 7.15 -4.71
CA LEU A 139 5.96 7.77 -3.54
C LEU A 139 4.93 8.85 -3.90
N ASN A 140 5.15 9.60 -4.99
CA ASN A 140 4.18 10.54 -5.53
C ASN A 140 2.92 9.84 -6.02
N LEU A 141 3.07 8.73 -6.75
CA LEU A 141 1.94 7.92 -7.22
C LEU A 141 1.13 7.36 -6.04
N MET A 142 1.82 7.00 -4.96
CA MET A 142 1.21 6.40 -3.77
C MET A 142 0.83 7.41 -2.69
N LYS A 143 0.93 8.72 -2.96
CA LYS A 143 0.68 9.79 -2.00
C LYS A 143 -0.66 9.62 -1.28
N ASP A 144 -0.65 9.83 0.04
CA ASP A 144 -1.82 9.69 0.93
C ASP A 144 -2.42 8.26 1.00
N ARG A 145 -1.71 7.24 0.49
CA ARG A 145 -2.16 5.84 0.50
C ARG A 145 -1.45 5.00 1.56
N ARG A 146 -2.08 3.87 1.84
CA ARG A 146 -1.54 2.81 2.69
C ARG A 146 -1.42 1.53 1.86
N ILE A 147 -0.22 0.95 1.83
CA ILE A 147 0.12 -0.27 1.11
C ILE A 147 0.31 -1.38 2.14
N GLY A 148 -0.28 -2.55 1.90
CA GLY A 148 -0.14 -3.71 2.78
C GLY A 148 0.52 -4.89 2.05
N PHE A 149 1.60 -5.41 2.60
CA PHE A 149 2.20 -6.69 2.22
C PHE A 149 1.78 -7.78 3.21
N ILE A 150 1.46 -8.96 2.69
CA ILE A 150 1.11 -10.13 3.49
C ILE A 150 1.96 -11.29 2.99
N GLY A 151 2.57 -12.05 3.90
CA GLY A 151 3.29 -13.26 3.52
C GLY A 151 4.30 -13.71 4.56
N ASP A 152 5.33 -14.40 4.08
CA ASP A 152 6.35 -15.05 4.91
C ASP A 152 7.65 -14.23 5.00
N SER A 153 8.74 -14.88 5.41
CA SER A 153 10.06 -14.26 5.51
C SER A 153 10.63 -13.78 4.18
N LEU A 154 10.27 -14.38 3.04
CA LEU A 154 10.73 -13.92 1.73
C LEU A 154 10.02 -12.61 1.36
N ASN A 155 8.72 -12.49 1.65
CA ASN A 155 8.02 -11.22 1.48
C ASN A 155 8.54 -10.14 2.42
N GLU A 156 9.00 -10.50 3.63
CA GLU A 156 9.68 -9.55 4.51
C GLU A 156 10.99 -9.03 3.88
N ASN A 157 11.78 -9.90 3.25
CA ASN A 157 13.00 -9.48 2.56
C ASN A 157 12.69 -8.51 1.40
N PHE A 158 11.66 -8.82 0.60
CA PHE A 158 11.20 -7.92 -0.46
C PHE A 158 10.75 -6.56 0.08
N LEU A 159 9.93 -6.56 1.14
CA LEU A 159 9.47 -5.34 1.80
C LEU A 159 10.65 -4.47 2.25
N VAL A 160 11.65 -5.06 2.92
CA VAL A 160 12.81 -4.31 3.40
C VAL A 160 13.58 -3.68 2.23
N ALA A 161 13.80 -4.42 1.14
CA ALA A 161 14.46 -3.90 -0.06
C ALA A 161 13.68 -2.73 -0.69
N LEU A 162 12.34 -2.84 -0.75
CA LEU A 162 11.47 -1.77 -1.22
C LEU A 162 11.56 -0.54 -0.31
N LEU A 163 11.38 -0.71 1.01
CA LEU A 163 11.45 0.39 1.98
C LEU A 163 12.78 1.13 1.93
N CYS A 164 13.90 0.40 1.81
CA CYS A 164 15.22 0.98 1.68
C CYS A 164 15.43 1.74 0.36
N THR A 165 14.88 1.24 -0.74
CA THR A 165 14.87 1.94 -2.03
C THR A 165 14.08 3.25 -1.94
N LEU A 166 12.90 3.21 -1.33
CA LEU A 166 12.04 4.38 -1.16
C LEU A 166 12.60 5.43 -0.19
N HIS A 167 13.38 4.99 0.80
CA HIS A 167 14.00 5.88 1.80
C HIS A 167 14.90 6.95 1.19
N VAL A 168 15.45 6.71 -0.02
CA VAL A 168 16.27 7.70 -0.72
C VAL A 168 15.48 8.98 -1.04
N ALA A 169 14.19 8.86 -1.35
CA ALA A 169 13.30 10.00 -1.65
C ALA A 169 12.68 10.67 -0.42
N ASP A 170 12.74 10.02 0.75
CA ASP A 170 12.28 10.57 2.03
C ASP A 170 13.20 10.09 3.16
N ARG A 171 14.23 10.89 3.43
CA ARG A 171 15.19 10.64 4.52
C ARG A 171 14.54 10.77 5.90
N GLY A 172 13.36 11.38 6.00
CA GLY A 172 12.56 11.44 7.22
C GLY A 172 11.71 10.20 7.48
N ALA A 173 11.79 9.17 6.62
CA ALA A 173 11.00 7.96 6.76
C ALA A 173 11.25 7.23 8.09
N LYS A 174 10.18 6.77 8.73
CA LYS A 174 10.20 6.19 10.07
C LYS A 174 9.71 4.74 10.03
N LYS A 175 10.23 3.91 10.94
CA LYS A 175 9.67 2.58 11.19
C LYS A 175 8.21 2.73 11.61
N TRP A 176 7.33 2.00 10.95
CA TRP A 176 5.90 2.00 11.24
C TRP A 176 5.48 0.66 11.83
N LYS A 177 4.74 0.71 12.94
CA LYS A 177 4.19 -0.49 13.59
C LYS A 177 2.89 -0.13 14.31
N ARG A 178 1.78 -0.68 13.83
CA ARG A 178 0.49 -0.64 14.54
C ARG A 178 0.35 -1.85 15.47
N LYS A 179 -0.41 -1.73 16.55
CA LYS A 179 -0.77 -2.86 17.43
C LYS A 179 -1.40 -3.99 16.58
N GLY A 180 -0.85 -5.20 16.66
CA GLY A 180 -1.26 -6.36 15.85
C GLY A 180 -0.68 -6.41 14.42
N ALA A 181 0.03 -5.37 13.97
CA ALA A 181 0.78 -5.38 12.72
C ALA A 181 2.24 -5.77 12.98
N TRP A 182 2.90 -6.36 11.98
CA TRP A 182 4.28 -6.80 12.13
C TRP A 182 5.24 -5.61 12.06
N ARG A 183 5.44 -5.06 10.86
CA ARG A 183 6.48 -4.04 10.56
C ARG A 183 6.08 -3.21 9.36
N GLY A 184 6.82 -2.15 9.08
CA GLY A 184 6.59 -1.28 7.93
C GLY A 184 7.42 -0.01 7.96
N GLY A 185 7.16 0.86 6.99
CA GLY A 185 7.72 2.20 6.90
C GLY A 185 6.62 3.24 6.69
N TYR A 186 6.79 4.40 7.30
CA TYR A 186 6.00 5.60 7.07
C TYR A 186 6.90 6.66 6.44
N PHE A 187 6.43 7.27 5.35
CA PHE A 187 7.13 8.28 4.55
C PHE A 187 6.40 9.62 4.71
N PRO A 188 6.79 10.46 5.69
CA PRO A 188 6.06 11.67 6.06
C PRO A 188 5.91 12.70 4.93
N LYS A 189 6.92 12.83 4.05
CA LYS A 189 6.89 13.81 2.94
C LYS A 189 5.72 13.55 1.98
N TYR A 190 5.32 12.28 1.85
CA TYR A 190 4.28 11.83 0.92
C TYR A 190 3.03 11.30 1.64
N ASN A 191 3.03 11.27 2.98
CA ASN A 191 1.99 10.65 3.79
C ASN A 191 1.68 9.21 3.35
N VAL A 192 2.72 8.43 3.03
CA VAL A 192 2.59 7.04 2.59
C VAL A 192 2.95 6.09 3.71
N THR A 193 2.11 5.09 3.95
CA THR A 193 2.43 3.97 4.85
C THR A 193 2.58 2.69 4.05
N VAL A 194 3.66 1.95 4.27
CA VAL A 194 3.86 0.61 3.72
C VAL A 194 3.99 -0.36 4.89
N GLY A 195 2.93 -1.13 5.13
CA GLY A 195 2.85 -2.10 6.22
C GLY A 195 3.10 -3.53 5.72
N TYR A 196 3.52 -4.38 6.64
CA TYR A 196 3.68 -5.82 6.44
C TYR A 196 3.02 -6.58 7.59
N HIS A 197 2.28 -7.62 7.22
CA HIS A 197 1.67 -8.58 8.10
C HIS A 197 2.22 -9.97 7.80
N ARG A 198 2.90 -10.58 8.77
CA ARG A 198 3.41 -11.93 8.60
C ARG A 198 2.27 -12.93 8.74
N ALA A 199 2.00 -13.66 7.67
CA ALA A 199 1.05 -14.75 7.62
C ALA A 199 1.68 -15.89 6.82
N VAL A 200 2.40 -16.78 7.52
CA VAL A 200 3.24 -17.82 6.88
C VAL A 200 2.42 -18.74 5.99
N LEU A 201 1.20 -19.08 6.39
CA LEU A 201 0.31 -19.97 5.65
C LEU A 201 -0.83 -19.24 4.93
N LEU A 202 -0.94 -17.91 5.09
CA LEU A 202 -2.07 -17.09 4.65
C LEU A 202 -3.47 -17.50 5.16
N ALA A 203 -3.56 -18.61 5.90
CA ALA A 203 -4.76 -19.11 6.55
C ALA A 203 -4.59 -19.10 8.07
N ARG A 204 -5.73 -19.04 8.76
CA ARG A 204 -5.80 -19.24 10.21
C ARG A 204 -6.01 -20.75 10.43
N TYR A 205 -5.04 -21.39 11.06
CA TYR A 205 -5.18 -22.76 11.54
C TYR A 205 -5.62 -22.77 13.00
#